data_AF-A0AAJ3Z2G1-F1
#
_entry.id   AF-A0AAJ3Z2G1-F1
#
_cell.length_a   1.000
_cell.length_b   1.000
_cell.length_c   1.000
_cell.angle_alpha   90.00
_cell.angle_beta   90.00
_cell.angle_gamma   90.00
#
_symmetry.space_group_name_H-M   'P 1'
#
loop_
_entity.id
_entity.type
_entity.pdbx_description
1 polymer ?
#
loop_
_entity_poly.entity_id
_entity_poly.type
_entity_poly.pdbx_seq_one_letter_code
_entity_poly.pdbx_strand_id
1 'polypeptide(L)'
;MATYRGYIGTYTKADSKGIYTFELDTDKKALSTPKLAAKLGSPTYLNIAKDNSMLYAVINDGEQGGVAAYRIDGNTGDLHFVNKQTADGPSPCHVSVDSANQYVLSANYHSGTIASYTLDGDGSLDAPASEVQHKGSGPHERQEKAHAHYSGFTPDENYAVAVDLGIDRVITYQLKEGKLEEVKSLAVAPGSGPRHIEFHPKEKYAYVLTELSNEVIVLEYNPGLGEFREVQVISALPDGFDGKSQGGAIHVTRDGKFVYASNRGHDSIAVFAVNEYSDELSLIEHVSTEGEWPRDFAFDPTEGFLIASNQETGTLTLYERNESTGTLTLLQSNIPAPEAVCVKFLHRLN
;
A
#
# COMPACT_ATOMS: atom_id res chain seq x y z
N MET A 1 -21.87 -10.74 -16.38
CA MET A 1 -21.76 -9.60 -15.45
C MET A 1 -20.37 -9.66 -14.88
N ALA A 2 -19.55 -8.65 -15.15
CA ALA A 2 -18.19 -8.60 -14.62
C ALA A 2 -18.23 -7.98 -13.23
N THR A 3 -18.46 -8.83 -12.23
CA THR A 3 -18.42 -8.47 -10.82
C THR A 3 -17.03 -8.80 -10.27
N TYR A 4 -16.37 -7.81 -9.65
CA TYR A 4 -15.06 -7.99 -9.04
C TYR A 4 -15.15 -7.85 -7.53
N ARG A 5 -14.59 -8.80 -6.79
CA ARG A 5 -14.58 -8.80 -5.34
C ARG A 5 -13.29 -8.20 -4.79
N GLY A 6 -13.41 -7.53 -3.66
CA GLY A 6 -12.27 -7.07 -2.87
C GLY A 6 -12.51 -7.15 -1.37
N TYR A 7 -11.49 -6.73 -0.63
CA TYR A 7 -11.45 -6.66 0.82
C TYR A 7 -10.96 -5.28 1.27
N ILE A 8 -11.41 -4.89 2.46
CA ILE A 8 -11.08 -3.63 3.10
C ILE A 8 -10.44 -3.92 4.45
N GLY A 9 -9.24 -3.37 4.63
CA GLY A 9 -8.56 -3.30 5.92
C GLY A 9 -8.97 -2.04 6.66
N THR A 10 -9.09 -2.13 7.99
CA THR A 10 -9.62 -1.04 8.82
C THR A 10 -8.79 -0.86 10.09
N TYR A 11 -8.93 0.29 10.75
CA TYR A 11 -8.79 0.30 12.21
C TYR A 11 -9.98 -0.37 12.88
N THR A 12 -9.87 -0.70 14.16
CA THR A 12 -10.99 -1.19 14.97
C THR A 12 -11.09 -0.41 16.27
N LYS A 13 -10.96 0.92 16.20
CA LYS A 13 -10.99 1.80 17.37
C LYS A 13 -12.41 2.16 17.78
N ALA A 14 -13.38 2.07 16.86
CA ALA A 14 -14.77 2.37 17.11
C ALA A 14 -15.70 1.28 16.52
N ASP A 15 -16.31 1.55 15.37
CA ASP A 15 -17.41 0.76 14.85
C ASP A 15 -16.94 -0.46 14.08
N SER A 16 -15.78 -0.39 13.43
CA SER A 16 -15.26 -1.50 12.66
C SER A 16 -14.97 -2.73 13.53
N LYS A 17 -15.14 -3.92 12.93
CA LYS A 17 -14.88 -5.21 13.58
C LYS A 17 -13.75 -6.01 12.96
N GLY A 18 -13.10 -5.52 11.90
CA GLY A 18 -11.98 -6.21 11.25
C GLY A 18 -12.00 -6.04 9.73
N ILE A 19 -11.84 -7.14 9.00
CA ILE A 19 -11.78 -7.13 7.54
C ILE A 19 -13.19 -7.15 6.96
N TYR A 20 -13.46 -6.30 5.97
CA TYR A 20 -14.73 -6.28 5.23
C TYR A 20 -14.50 -6.76 3.79
N THR A 21 -15.55 -7.22 3.13
CA THR A 21 -15.56 -7.56 1.69
C THR A 21 -16.61 -6.73 0.96
N PHE A 22 -16.34 -6.47 -0.31
CA PHE A 22 -17.23 -5.75 -1.21
C PHE A 22 -17.16 -6.33 -2.63
N GLU A 23 -18.14 -6.00 -3.45
CA GLU A 23 -18.20 -6.30 -4.87
C GLU A 23 -18.42 -5.03 -5.69
N LEU A 24 -17.66 -4.88 -6.77
CA LEU A 24 -17.86 -3.88 -7.81
C LEU A 24 -18.57 -4.54 -9.00
N ASP A 25 -19.76 -4.05 -9.34
CA ASP A 25 -20.45 -4.39 -10.58
C ASP A 25 -20.06 -3.35 -11.64
N THR A 26 -19.21 -3.74 -12.59
CA THR A 26 -18.68 -2.84 -13.62
C THR A 26 -19.69 -2.51 -14.71
N ASP A 27 -20.68 -3.37 -14.94
CA ASP A 27 -21.79 -3.10 -15.87
C ASP A 27 -22.72 -2.02 -15.29
N LYS A 28 -22.98 -2.09 -13.98
CA LYS A 28 -23.80 -1.11 -13.24
C LYS A 28 -23.01 0.11 -12.75
N LYS A 29 -21.68 0.07 -12.82
CA LYS A 29 -20.77 1.08 -12.27
C LYS A 29 -21.06 1.37 -10.79
N ALA A 30 -21.24 0.31 -10.00
CA ALA A 30 -21.71 0.43 -8.63
C ALA A 30 -21.01 -0.53 -7.66
N LEU A 31 -20.70 -0.03 -6.47
CA LEU A 31 -20.21 -0.81 -5.34
C LEU A 31 -21.36 -1.34 -4.48
N SER A 32 -21.23 -2.59 -4.04
CA SER A 32 -22.04 -3.13 -2.97
C SER A 32 -21.68 -2.48 -1.63
N THR A 33 -22.62 -2.42 -0.69
CA THR A 33 -22.29 -2.10 0.71
C THR A 33 -21.32 -3.13 1.29
N PRO A 34 -20.17 -2.71 1.83
CA PRO A 34 -19.23 -3.62 2.47
C PRO A 34 -19.86 -4.46 3.59
N LYS A 35 -19.45 -5.73 3.68
CA LYS A 35 -19.91 -6.68 4.71
C LYS A 35 -18.72 -7.22 5.49
N LEU A 36 -18.89 -7.49 6.78
CA LEU A 36 -17.83 -8.07 7.60
C LEU A 36 -17.43 -9.45 7.05
N ALA A 37 -16.17 -9.62 6.70
CA ALA A 37 -15.58 -10.86 6.19
C ALA A 37 -14.85 -11.63 7.30
N ALA A 38 -14.11 -10.93 8.17
CA ALA A 38 -13.43 -11.55 9.30
C ALA A 38 -13.32 -10.58 10.48
N LYS A 39 -13.48 -11.10 11.71
CA LYS A 39 -13.15 -10.35 12.93
C LYS A 39 -11.64 -10.40 13.15
N LEU A 40 -11.01 -9.24 13.25
CA LEU A 40 -9.56 -9.11 13.42
C LEU A 40 -9.26 -7.75 14.03
N GLY A 41 -8.29 -7.67 14.95
CA GLY A 41 -7.92 -6.40 15.59
C GLY A 41 -7.09 -5.53 14.64
N SER A 42 -7.61 -4.34 14.33
CA SER A 42 -7.00 -3.30 13.48
C SER A 42 -6.19 -3.82 12.29
N PRO A 43 -6.82 -4.54 11.33
CA PRO A 43 -6.16 -5.01 10.12
C PRO A 43 -5.95 -3.89 9.11
N THR A 44 -5.08 -2.95 9.47
CA THR A 44 -4.89 -1.67 8.74
C THR A 44 -4.23 -1.81 7.38
N TYR A 45 -3.67 -2.96 7.04
CA TYR A 45 -3.13 -3.27 5.73
C TYR A 45 -3.31 -4.75 5.40
N LEU A 46 -3.68 -5.03 4.15
CA LEU A 46 -3.93 -6.36 3.62
C LEU A 46 -3.04 -6.59 2.39
N ASN A 47 -2.65 -7.84 2.16
CA ASN A 47 -2.07 -8.27 0.90
C ASN A 47 -2.69 -9.61 0.47
N ILE A 48 -2.99 -9.74 -0.82
CA ILE A 48 -3.62 -10.92 -1.40
C ILE A 48 -2.57 -11.59 -2.28
N ALA A 49 -2.32 -12.87 -2.03
CA ALA A 49 -1.43 -13.69 -2.84
C ALA A 49 -1.86 -13.65 -4.32
N LYS A 50 -0.90 -13.67 -5.25
CA LYS A 50 -1.13 -13.45 -6.68
C LYS A 50 -2.10 -14.46 -7.31
N ASP A 51 -2.20 -15.66 -6.74
CA ASP A 51 -3.10 -16.74 -7.14
C ASP A 51 -4.48 -16.67 -6.47
N ASN A 52 -4.75 -15.64 -5.67
CA ASN A 52 -5.96 -15.46 -4.86
C ASN A 52 -6.20 -16.57 -3.82
N SER A 53 -5.20 -17.38 -3.47
CA SER A 53 -5.39 -18.47 -2.51
C SER A 53 -5.37 -17.99 -1.05
N MET A 54 -4.60 -16.94 -0.78
CA MET A 54 -4.30 -16.46 0.57
C MET A 54 -4.46 -14.94 0.68
N LEU A 55 -4.85 -14.49 1.88
CA LEU A 55 -4.84 -13.11 2.32
C LEU A 55 -4.01 -13.01 3.61
N TYR A 56 -3.03 -12.11 3.60
CA TYR A 56 -2.23 -11.75 4.76
C TYR A 56 -2.66 -10.37 5.26
N ALA A 57 -2.85 -10.24 6.57
CA ALA A 57 -3.30 -9.01 7.20
C ALA A 57 -2.40 -8.67 8.38
N VAL A 58 -2.04 -7.39 8.53
CA VAL A 58 -1.47 -6.93 9.81
C VAL A 58 -2.50 -7.16 10.92
N ILE A 59 -2.05 -7.42 12.13
CA ILE A 59 -2.93 -7.64 13.29
C ILE A 59 -2.40 -6.90 14.51
N ASN A 60 -3.32 -6.26 15.24
CA ASN A 60 -3.16 -5.91 16.64
C ASN A 60 -3.94 -6.92 17.49
N ASP A 61 -3.25 -7.59 18.41
CA ASP A 61 -3.78 -8.61 19.31
C ASP A 61 -3.51 -8.21 20.77
N GLY A 62 -4.07 -7.07 21.18
CA GLY A 62 -3.86 -6.50 22.51
C GLY A 62 -2.51 -5.81 22.61
N GLU A 63 -1.62 -6.34 23.45
CA GLU A 63 -0.24 -5.84 23.60
C GLU A 63 0.72 -6.44 22.58
N GLN A 64 0.23 -7.31 21.70
CA GLN A 64 1.01 -7.96 20.66
C GLN A 64 0.64 -7.47 19.26
N GLY A 65 1.64 -7.42 18.39
CA GLY A 65 1.53 -7.03 16.99
C GLY A 65 2.06 -8.12 16.07
N GLY A 66 1.53 -8.23 14.85
CA GLY A 66 2.07 -9.18 13.88
C GLY A 66 1.28 -9.30 12.58
N VAL A 67 1.26 -10.52 12.03
CA VAL A 67 0.56 -10.85 10.77
C VAL A 67 -0.36 -12.06 10.99
N ALA A 68 -1.57 -11.99 10.43
CA ALA A 68 -2.53 -13.08 10.36
C ALA A 68 -2.68 -13.57 8.91
N ALA A 69 -2.85 -14.87 8.72
CA ALA A 69 -3.07 -15.53 7.45
C ALA A 69 -4.49 -16.09 7.34
N TYR A 70 -5.12 -15.87 6.20
CA TYR A 70 -6.43 -16.38 5.85
C TYR A 70 -6.38 -17.08 4.50
N ARG A 71 -7.02 -18.23 4.38
CA ARG A 71 -7.32 -18.86 3.09
C ARG A 71 -8.56 -18.23 2.52
N ILE A 72 -8.55 -17.94 1.23
CA ILE A 72 -9.70 -17.42 0.50
C ILE A 72 -10.41 -18.59 -0.18
N ASP A 73 -11.71 -18.75 0.05
CA ASP A 73 -12.51 -19.70 -0.74
C ASP A 73 -12.63 -19.18 -2.19
N GLY A 74 -12.14 -19.95 -3.16
CA GLY A 74 -12.12 -19.53 -4.56
C GLY A 74 -13.50 -19.35 -5.21
N ASN A 75 -14.57 -19.90 -4.62
CA ASN A 75 -15.94 -19.77 -5.13
C ASN A 75 -16.70 -18.65 -4.40
N THR A 76 -16.62 -18.60 -3.07
CA THR A 76 -17.43 -17.71 -2.23
C THR A 76 -16.69 -16.47 -1.79
N GLY A 77 -15.35 -16.45 -1.84
CA GLY A 77 -14.50 -15.39 -1.30
C GLY A 77 -14.51 -15.32 0.23
N ASP A 78 -15.06 -16.32 0.91
CA ASP A 78 -15.05 -16.37 2.36
C ASP A 78 -13.60 -16.51 2.88
N LEU A 79 -13.32 -15.83 3.99
CA LEU A 79 -12.01 -15.88 4.64
C LEU A 79 -12.01 -16.94 5.73
N HIS A 80 -11.14 -17.94 5.59
CA HIS A 80 -10.90 -18.97 6.58
C HIS A 80 -9.58 -18.72 7.28
N PHE A 81 -9.64 -18.40 8.58
CA PHE A 81 -8.43 -18.21 9.39
C PHE A 81 -7.53 -19.45 9.34
N VAL A 82 -6.23 -19.23 9.09
CA VAL A 82 -5.21 -20.29 9.05
C VAL A 82 -4.38 -20.22 10.33
N ASN A 83 -3.57 -19.17 10.48
CA ASN A 83 -2.81 -18.90 11.69
C ASN A 83 -2.49 -17.41 11.83
N LYS A 84 -1.76 -17.07 12.90
CA LYS A 84 -1.15 -15.74 13.11
C LYS A 84 0.21 -15.90 13.77
N GLN A 85 1.09 -14.95 13.51
CA GLN A 85 2.39 -14.81 14.16
C GLN A 85 2.47 -13.42 14.77
N THR A 86 2.57 -13.36 16.09
CA THR A 86 2.56 -12.12 16.88
C THR A 86 3.72 -12.10 17.87
N ALA A 87 4.16 -10.90 18.22
CA ALA A 87 5.16 -10.65 19.26
C ALA A 87 4.74 -9.45 20.11
N ASP A 88 5.25 -9.36 21.33
CA ASP A 88 5.00 -8.21 22.22
C ASP A 88 5.48 -6.92 21.55
N GLY A 89 4.61 -5.91 21.53
CA GLY A 89 4.88 -4.62 20.91
C GLY A 89 3.81 -4.16 19.91
N PRO A 90 4.06 -3.05 19.22
CA PRO A 90 3.10 -2.44 18.31
C PRO A 90 2.85 -3.33 17.09
N SER A 91 1.64 -3.25 16.52
CA SER A 91 1.32 -3.91 15.25
C SER A 91 2.07 -3.29 14.06
N PRO A 92 2.50 -4.10 13.07
CA PRO A 92 2.95 -3.62 11.78
C PRO A 92 1.91 -2.73 11.09
N CYS A 93 2.37 -1.89 10.17
CA CYS A 93 1.55 -0.97 9.38
C CYS A 93 1.46 -1.36 7.89
N HIS A 94 2.27 -2.31 7.44
CA HIS A 94 2.29 -2.81 6.06
C HIS A 94 2.63 -4.30 6.04
N VAL A 95 2.10 -5.02 5.06
CA VAL A 95 2.40 -6.44 4.80
C VAL A 95 2.43 -6.69 3.29
N SER A 96 3.32 -7.58 2.85
CA SER A 96 3.40 -8.04 1.46
C SER A 96 3.76 -9.53 1.39
N VAL A 97 3.38 -10.20 0.30
CA VAL A 97 3.73 -11.58 -0.01
C VAL A 97 4.37 -11.63 -1.40
N ASP A 98 5.38 -12.48 -1.57
CA ASP A 98 6.02 -12.70 -2.87
C ASP A 98 5.14 -13.50 -3.83
N SER A 99 5.46 -13.46 -5.11
CA SER A 99 4.67 -14.07 -6.17
C SER A 99 4.66 -15.60 -6.12
N ALA A 100 5.65 -16.20 -5.45
CA ALA A 100 5.79 -17.64 -5.26
C ALA A 100 5.14 -18.15 -3.95
N ASN A 101 4.54 -17.26 -3.14
CA ASN A 101 3.95 -17.59 -1.83
C ASN A 101 4.95 -18.31 -0.90
N GLN A 102 6.21 -17.88 -0.89
CA GLN A 102 7.26 -18.43 -0.04
C GLN A 102 7.60 -17.50 1.14
N TYR A 103 7.41 -16.20 0.97
CA TYR A 103 7.81 -15.20 1.95
C TYR A 103 6.75 -14.12 2.13
N VAL A 104 6.55 -13.74 3.39
CA VAL A 104 5.82 -12.53 3.76
C VAL A 104 6.79 -11.52 4.37
N LEU A 105 6.63 -10.24 4.04
CA LEU A 105 7.33 -9.14 4.69
C LEU A 105 6.33 -8.27 5.46
N SER A 106 6.76 -7.73 6.60
CA SER A 106 6.00 -6.72 7.34
C SER A 106 6.89 -5.51 7.66
N ALA A 107 6.27 -4.33 7.79
CA ALA A 107 6.96 -3.11 8.23
C ALA A 107 6.23 -2.51 9.42
N ASN A 108 6.99 -2.13 10.44
CA ASN A 108 6.44 -1.64 11.69
C ASN A 108 6.87 -0.19 11.95
N TYR A 109 5.89 0.70 11.81
CA TYR A 109 6.07 2.14 11.95
C TYR A 109 6.58 2.52 13.35
N HIS A 110 6.06 1.91 14.41
CA HIS A 110 6.34 2.36 15.77
C HIS A 110 7.67 1.85 16.32
N SER A 111 8.12 0.67 15.90
CA SER A 111 9.43 0.11 16.25
C SER A 111 10.54 0.50 15.28
N GLY A 112 10.21 0.88 14.04
CA GLY A 112 11.21 1.12 12.99
C GLY A 112 11.87 -0.18 12.53
N THR A 113 11.09 -1.26 12.43
CA THR A 113 11.57 -2.59 12.03
C THR A 113 10.90 -3.07 10.76
N ILE A 114 11.60 -3.92 10.01
CA ILE A 114 11.00 -4.80 9.00
C ILE A 114 11.25 -6.25 9.40
N ALA A 115 10.30 -7.13 9.13
CA ALA A 115 10.42 -8.56 9.40
C ALA A 115 10.09 -9.38 8.16
N SER A 116 10.69 -10.56 8.06
CA SER A 116 10.41 -11.57 7.04
C SER A 116 9.94 -12.87 7.70
N TYR A 117 8.96 -13.50 7.09
CA TYR A 117 8.35 -14.75 7.51
C TYR A 117 8.48 -15.75 6.37
N THR A 118 8.83 -17.00 6.69
CA THR A 118 8.67 -18.12 5.74
C THR A 118 7.24 -18.62 5.77
N LEU A 119 6.79 -19.16 4.64
CA LEU A 119 5.47 -19.75 4.49
C LEU A 119 5.56 -21.27 4.34
N ASP A 120 4.69 -21.97 5.06
CA ASP A 120 4.46 -23.40 4.86
C ASP A 120 3.65 -23.66 3.59
N GLY A 121 3.65 -24.91 3.11
CA GLY A 121 2.96 -25.31 1.87
C GLY A 121 1.44 -25.11 1.87
N ASP A 122 0.82 -24.85 3.02
CA ASP A 122 -0.60 -24.52 3.15
C ASP A 122 -0.89 -23.01 3.23
N GLY A 123 0.16 -22.19 3.11
CA GLY A 123 0.16 -20.73 3.20
C GLY A 123 0.29 -20.16 4.62
N SER A 124 0.40 -21.01 5.65
CA SER A 124 0.55 -20.55 7.03
C SER A 124 1.93 -19.91 7.29
N LEU A 125 1.97 -18.96 8.23
CA LEU A 125 3.18 -18.23 8.59
C LEU A 125 4.01 -19.00 9.63
N ASP A 126 5.29 -19.20 9.39
CA ASP A 126 6.26 -19.55 10.43
C ASP A 126 6.59 -18.35 11.33
N ALA A 127 7.25 -18.61 12.46
CA ALA A 127 7.88 -17.55 13.24
C ALA A 127 8.82 -16.70 12.35
N PRO A 128 9.00 -15.39 12.63
CA PRO A 128 9.86 -14.53 11.82
C PRO A 128 11.24 -15.15 11.59
N ALA A 129 11.62 -15.31 10.33
CA ALA A 129 12.94 -15.82 9.94
C ALA A 129 14.02 -14.76 10.16
N SER A 130 13.66 -13.48 10.04
CA SER A 130 14.55 -12.36 10.32
C SER A 130 13.75 -11.11 10.68
N GLU A 131 14.34 -10.27 11.52
CA GLU A 131 13.87 -8.92 11.83
C GLU A 131 15.06 -7.96 11.77
N VAL A 132 14.89 -6.84 11.08
CA VAL A 132 15.91 -5.81 10.93
C VAL A 132 15.43 -4.54 11.62
N GLN A 133 16.21 -4.06 12.59
CA GLN A 133 16.00 -2.79 13.26
C GLN A 133 16.73 -1.67 12.51
N HIS A 134 15.98 -0.74 11.94
CA HIS A 134 16.55 0.50 11.41
C HIS A 134 16.94 1.44 12.56
N LYS A 135 17.95 2.28 12.32
CA LYS A 135 18.47 3.26 13.30
C LYS A 135 18.74 4.59 12.62
N GLY A 136 18.46 5.67 13.33
CA GLY A 136 18.64 7.03 12.84
C GLY A 136 17.45 7.90 13.22
N SER A 137 17.45 9.11 12.69
CA SER A 137 16.41 10.13 12.88
C SER A 137 16.48 11.13 11.71
N GLY A 138 15.46 11.96 11.57
CA GLY A 138 15.37 13.06 10.60
C GLY A 138 15.03 14.39 11.28
N PRO A 139 14.96 15.50 10.52
CA PRO A 139 14.75 16.84 11.08
C PRO A 139 13.31 17.14 11.50
N HIS A 140 12.31 16.38 11.05
CA HIS A 140 10.90 16.62 11.38
C HIS A 140 10.53 16.06 12.76
N GLU A 141 9.53 16.63 13.43
CA GLU A 141 9.06 16.17 14.76
C GLU A 141 8.53 14.72 14.81
N ARG A 142 8.28 14.14 13.63
CA ARG A 142 7.83 12.75 13.41
C ARG A 142 8.94 11.82 12.94
N GLN A 143 10.17 12.30 13.03
CA GLN A 143 11.38 11.60 12.64
C GLN A 143 12.35 11.53 13.83
N GLU A 144 11.81 11.45 15.04
CA GLU A 144 12.60 11.33 16.26
C GLU A 144 13.39 10.01 16.33
N LYS A 145 12.97 9.04 15.53
CA LYS A 145 13.60 7.73 15.34
C LYS A 145 13.16 7.14 13.99
N ALA A 146 13.60 5.92 13.70
CA ALA A 146 13.16 5.15 12.54
C ALA A 146 11.66 4.80 12.61
N HIS A 147 11.01 4.87 11.45
CA HIS A 147 9.59 4.59 11.22
C HIS A 147 9.40 3.90 9.86
N ALA A 148 9.76 2.61 9.78
CA ALA A 148 9.54 1.78 8.60
C ALA A 148 8.04 1.72 8.26
N HIS A 149 7.66 2.24 7.09
CA HIS A 149 6.27 2.33 6.68
C HIS A 149 5.92 1.35 5.54
N TYR A 150 6.90 0.89 4.78
CA TYR A 150 6.68 -0.07 3.70
C TYR A 150 7.72 -1.17 3.74
N SER A 151 7.29 -2.39 3.42
CA SER A 151 8.16 -3.50 3.03
C SER A 151 7.51 -4.31 1.92
N GLY A 152 8.26 -4.59 0.87
CA GLY A 152 7.78 -5.22 -0.37
C GLY A 152 8.91 -5.83 -1.17
N PHE A 153 8.59 -6.27 -2.38
CA PHE A 153 9.54 -6.89 -3.28
C PHE A 153 9.74 -6.01 -4.52
N THR A 154 10.95 -6.06 -5.06
CA THR A 154 11.25 -5.52 -6.39
C THR A 154 10.51 -6.33 -7.47
N PRO A 155 10.26 -5.80 -8.69
CA PRO A 155 9.45 -6.48 -9.70
C PRO A 155 10.00 -7.85 -10.14
N ASP A 156 11.31 -8.03 -10.06
CA ASP A 156 12.01 -9.29 -10.33
C ASP A 156 12.19 -10.17 -9.09
N GLU A 157 11.71 -9.71 -7.93
CA GLU A 157 11.81 -10.33 -6.60
C GLU A 157 13.23 -10.73 -6.20
N ASN A 158 14.24 -10.16 -6.86
CA ASN A 158 15.65 -10.37 -6.52
C ASN A 158 16.02 -9.64 -5.21
N TYR A 159 15.31 -8.57 -4.88
CA TYR A 159 15.47 -7.82 -3.63
C TYR A 159 14.13 -7.56 -2.95
N ALA A 160 14.16 -7.52 -1.62
CA ALA A 160 13.17 -6.85 -0.81
C ALA A 160 13.49 -5.35 -0.72
N VAL A 161 12.47 -4.52 -0.53
CA VAL A 161 12.59 -3.06 -0.37
C VAL A 161 11.88 -2.63 0.89
N ALA A 162 12.51 -1.73 1.65
CA ALA A 162 11.88 -1.03 2.76
C ALA A 162 11.92 0.48 2.53
N VAL A 163 10.85 1.15 2.96
CA VAL A 163 10.78 2.62 2.98
C VAL A 163 10.62 3.06 4.42
N ASP A 164 11.53 3.91 4.89
CA ASP A 164 11.55 4.39 6.26
C ASP A 164 11.37 5.91 6.31
N LEU A 165 10.21 6.30 6.82
CA LEU A 165 9.79 7.69 6.99
C LEU A 165 10.70 8.41 7.98
N GLY A 166 11.10 7.72 9.05
CA GLY A 166 11.79 8.30 10.20
C GLY A 166 13.24 8.68 9.95
N ILE A 167 13.86 8.10 8.92
CA ILE A 167 15.28 8.30 8.60
C ILE A 167 15.53 8.81 7.18
N ASP A 168 14.47 9.12 6.42
CA ASP A 168 14.53 9.57 5.03
C ASP A 168 15.27 8.58 4.11
N ARG A 169 14.88 7.29 4.14
CA ARG A 169 15.56 6.23 3.38
C ARG A 169 14.63 5.31 2.59
N VAL A 170 15.12 4.90 1.42
CA VAL A 170 14.67 3.73 0.66
C VAL A 170 15.81 2.72 0.65
N ILE A 171 15.57 1.52 1.17
CA ILE A 171 16.60 0.52 1.47
C ILE A 171 16.26 -0.79 0.73
N THR A 172 17.25 -1.39 0.08
CA THR A 172 17.11 -2.72 -0.53
C THR A 172 17.83 -3.78 0.28
N TYR A 173 17.25 -4.97 0.28
CA TYR A 173 17.75 -6.15 1.00
C TYR A 173 17.79 -7.35 0.06
N GLN A 174 18.83 -8.14 0.15
CA GLN A 174 18.82 -9.50 -0.37
C GLN A 174 18.07 -10.39 0.62
N LEU A 175 17.16 -11.23 0.13
CA LEU A 175 16.53 -12.27 0.93
C LEU A 175 17.25 -13.60 0.71
N LYS A 176 17.93 -14.13 1.73
CA LYS A 176 18.63 -15.42 1.68
C LYS A 176 18.07 -16.34 2.75
N GLU A 177 17.36 -17.40 2.34
CA GLU A 177 16.72 -18.36 3.26
C GLU A 177 15.84 -17.63 4.31
N GLY A 178 15.05 -16.65 3.86
CA GLY A 178 14.22 -15.82 4.72
C GLY A 178 14.97 -14.73 5.50
N LYS A 179 16.30 -14.66 5.46
CA LYS A 179 17.07 -13.61 6.14
C LYS A 179 17.28 -12.37 5.27
N LEU A 180 16.99 -11.20 5.83
CA LEU A 180 17.18 -9.90 5.19
C LEU A 180 18.63 -9.41 5.39
N GLU A 181 19.34 -9.16 4.31
CA GLU A 181 20.71 -8.60 4.32
C GLU A 181 20.74 -7.31 3.50
N GLU A 182 21.05 -6.17 4.12
CA GLU A 182 21.07 -4.86 3.45
C GLU A 182 22.05 -4.85 2.26
N VAL A 183 21.61 -4.26 1.14
CA VAL A 183 22.38 -4.17 -0.12
C VAL A 183 22.68 -2.71 -0.47
N LYS A 184 21.65 -1.88 -0.59
CA LYS A 184 21.78 -0.43 -0.87
C LYS A 184 20.82 0.37 -0.02
N SER A 185 21.18 1.63 0.22
CA SER A 185 20.37 2.59 0.95
C SER A 185 20.47 3.96 0.29
N LEU A 186 19.36 4.41 -0.29
CA LEU A 186 19.24 5.75 -0.88
C LEU A 186 18.76 6.73 0.19
N ALA A 187 19.49 7.82 0.37
CA ALA A 187 19.00 9.00 1.11
C ALA A 187 18.09 9.82 0.21
N VAL A 188 16.92 10.20 0.71
CA VAL A 188 16.09 11.23 0.08
C VAL A 188 16.23 12.55 0.84
N ALA A 189 15.58 13.61 0.37
CA ALA A 189 15.65 14.93 0.99
C ALA A 189 15.30 14.87 2.50
N PRO A 190 16.14 15.44 3.39
CA PRO A 190 15.87 15.44 4.82
C PRO A 190 14.53 16.10 5.16
N GLY A 191 13.70 15.41 5.95
CA GLY A 191 12.37 15.89 6.33
C GLY A 191 11.26 15.56 5.34
N SER A 192 11.55 14.87 4.23
CA SER A 192 10.53 14.46 3.27
C SER A 192 9.64 13.34 3.80
N GLY A 193 10.22 12.38 4.53
CA GLY A 193 9.51 11.25 5.12
C GLY A 193 8.90 10.32 4.07
N PRO A 194 9.71 9.56 3.31
CA PRO A 194 9.20 8.65 2.28
C PRO A 194 8.30 7.58 2.92
N ARG A 195 7.22 7.18 2.23
CA ARG A 195 6.16 6.36 2.82
C ARG A 195 5.92 5.05 2.09
N HIS A 196 5.40 5.12 0.86
CA HIS A 196 5.09 3.97 0.02
C HIS A 196 5.87 4.09 -1.29
N ILE A 197 6.19 2.94 -1.89
CA ILE A 197 6.84 2.82 -3.20
C ILE A 197 6.01 1.93 -4.12
N GLU A 198 5.95 2.29 -5.39
CA GLU A 198 5.36 1.48 -6.46
C GLU A 198 6.32 1.43 -7.65
N PHE A 199 6.41 0.29 -8.33
CA PHE A 199 7.33 0.12 -9.46
C PHE A 199 6.61 0.27 -10.79
N HIS A 200 7.26 0.92 -11.75
CA HIS A 200 6.77 0.92 -13.12
C HIS A 200 6.69 -0.53 -13.64
N PRO A 201 5.58 -0.96 -14.27
CA PRO A 201 5.33 -2.37 -14.56
C PRO A 201 6.23 -2.96 -15.66
N LYS A 202 6.91 -2.11 -16.44
CA LYS A 202 7.70 -2.52 -17.62
C LYS A 202 9.09 -1.91 -17.71
N GLU A 203 9.31 -0.82 -16.99
CA GLU A 203 10.52 0.00 -17.12
C GLU A 203 11.22 0.03 -15.77
N LYS A 204 12.47 0.48 -15.78
CA LYS A 204 13.35 0.44 -14.61
C LYS A 204 13.15 1.67 -13.72
N TYR A 205 11.91 1.95 -13.36
CA TYR A 205 11.54 3.10 -12.54
C TYR A 205 10.67 2.70 -11.36
N ALA A 206 10.73 3.51 -10.30
CA ALA A 206 9.87 3.42 -9.14
C ALA A 206 9.44 4.81 -8.68
N TYR A 207 8.30 4.88 -8.03
CA TYR A 207 7.67 6.10 -7.57
C TYR A 207 7.48 6.03 -6.06
N VAL A 208 8.05 6.97 -5.32
CA VAL A 208 7.95 7.03 -3.86
C VAL A 208 7.12 8.25 -3.48
N LEU A 209 6.01 8.03 -2.78
CA LEU A 209 5.26 9.13 -2.17
C LEU A 209 5.82 9.44 -0.79
N THR A 210 6.08 10.71 -0.54
CA THR A 210 6.53 11.22 0.76
C THR A 210 5.34 11.66 1.60
N GLU A 211 5.34 11.26 2.87
CA GLU A 211 4.27 11.57 3.80
C GLU A 211 4.36 13.01 4.30
N LEU A 212 5.57 13.52 4.59
CA LEU A 212 5.74 14.79 5.28
C LEU A 212 5.84 15.97 4.32
N SER A 213 6.41 15.77 3.12
CA SER A 213 6.52 16.82 2.10
C SER A 213 5.45 16.76 1.00
N ASN A 214 4.62 15.72 0.93
CA ASN A 214 3.62 15.51 -0.14
C ASN A 214 4.23 15.60 -1.55
N GLU A 215 5.37 14.95 -1.75
CA GLU A 215 6.08 14.88 -3.03
C GLU A 215 6.09 13.45 -3.56
N VAL A 216 6.06 13.31 -4.88
CA VAL A 216 6.42 12.06 -5.56
C VAL A 216 7.87 12.17 -6.01
N ILE A 217 8.70 11.26 -5.51
CA ILE A 217 10.07 11.08 -5.92
C ILE A 217 10.09 9.98 -6.99
N VAL A 218 10.54 10.33 -8.19
CA VAL A 218 10.78 9.38 -9.27
C VAL A 218 12.20 8.86 -9.15
N LEU A 219 12.34 7.54 -9.14
CA LEU A 219 13.60 6.83 -8.97
C LEU A 219 13.86 5.95 -10.20
N GLU A 220 15.06 6.02 -10.76
CA GLU A 220 15.59 4.97 -11.64
C GLU A 220 16.09 3.80 -10.77
N TYR A 221 15.73 2.56 -11.15
CA TYR A 221 16.07 1.33 -10.45
C TYR A 221 17.07 0.48 -11.24
N ASN A 222 18.18 0.11 -10.62
CA ASN A 222 19.13 -0.84 -11.19
C ASN A 222 18.93 -2.24 -10.61
N PRO A 223 18.27 -3.16 -11.33
CA PRO A 223 18.01 -4.52 -10.84
C PRO A 223 19.26 -5.40 -10.72
N GLY A 224 20.39 -5.02 -11.33
CA GLY A 224 21.63 -5.77 -11.16
C GLY A 224 22.35 -5.47 -9.84
N LEU A 225 22.03 -4.34 -9.20
CA LEU A 225 22.70 -3.84 -8.00
C LEU A 225 21.74 -3.60 -6.82
N GLY A 226 20.43 -3.71 -7.03
CA GLY A 226 19.42 -3.32 -6.06
C GLY A 226 19.50 -1.83 -5.70
N GLU A 227 19.90 -0.97 -6.64
CA GLU A 227 20.22 0.44 -6.38
C GLU A 227 19.17 1.38 -6.98
N PHE A 228 18.86 2.46 -6.27
CA PHE A 228 17.97 3.52 -6.75
C PHE A 228 18.74 4.83 -6.96
N ARG A 229 18.33 5.60 -7.96
CA ARG A 229 18.81 6.96 -8.21
C ARG A 229 17.64 7.90 -8.42
N GLU A 230 17.61 9.01 -7.70
CA GLU A 230 16.61 10.06 -7.88
C GLU A 230 16.74 10.72 -9.27
N VAL A 231 15.61 10.88 -9.97
CA VAL A 231 15.54 11.56 -11.28
C VAL A 231 14.64 12.79 -11.26
N GLN A 232 13.60 12.79 -10.44
CA GLN A 232 12.66 13.91 -10.33
C GLN A 232 12.02 13.92 -8.94
N VAL A 233 11.71 15.11 -8.46
CA VAL A 233 10.80 15.34 -7.33
C VAL A 233 9.71 16.29 -7.81
N ILE A 234 8.44 15.94 -7.59
CA ILE A 234 7.29 16.75 -7.98
C ILE A 234 6.25 16.78 -6.87
N SER A 235 5.64 17.93 -6.62
CA SER A 235 4.58 18.05 -5.61
C SER A 235 3.32 17.29 -6.01
N ALA A 236 2.70 16.62 -5.05
CA ALA A 236 1.37 16.05 -5.16
C ALA A 236 0.26 17.00 -4.73
N LEU A 237 0.58 18.24 -4.34
CA LEU A 237 -0.40 19.25 -3.94
C LEU A 237 -0.57 20.32 -5.03
N PRO A 238 -1.70 21.05 -5.04
CA PRO A 238 -1.84 22.23 -5.88
C PRO A 238 -0.83 23.33 -5.50
N ASP A 239 -0.38 24.08 -6.50
CA ASP A 239 0.47 25.24 -6.28
C ASP A 239 -0.17 26.22 -5.29
N GLY A 240 0.58 26.59 -4.25
CA GLY A 240 0.13 27.55 -3.23
C GLY A 240 -0.79 26.99 -2.15
N PHE A 241 -1.02 25.67 -2.09
CA PHE A 241 -1.69 25.06 -0.95
C PHE A 241 -0.86 25.22 0.33
N ASP A 242 -1.45 25.82 1.37
CA ASP A 242 -0.81 26.12 2.66
C ASP A 242 -1.45 25.39 3.85
N GLY A 243 -2.44 24.54 3.58
CA GLY A 243 -3.08 23.69 4.58
C GLY A 243 -2.20 22.54 5.05
N LYS A 244 -2.63 21.84 6.10
CA LYS A 244 -1.97 20.61 6.54
C LYS A 244 -2.30 19.49 5.56
N SER A 245 -1.28 18.83 5.03
CA SER A 245 -1.47 17.58 4.31
C SER A 245 -0.37 16.56 4.62
N GLN A 246 -0.69 15.29 4.35
CA GLN A 246 0.24 14.17 4.42
C GLN A 246 0.02 13.21 3.24
N GLY A 247 1.09 12.84 2.54
CA GLY A 247 1.01 11.84 1.46
C GLY A 247 0.53 10.49 1.98
N GLY A 248 -0.38 9.83 1.28
CA GLY A 248 -0.98 8.55 1.62
C GLY A 248 -0.46 7.40 0.75
N ALA A 249 -1.30 6.87 -0.13
CA ALA A 249 -0.94 5.76 -1.03
C ALA A 249 -0.47 6.27 -2.39
N ILE A 250 0.28 5.43 -3.11
CA ILE A 250 0.72 5.67 -4.48
C ILE A 250 0.51 4.39 -5.30
N HIS A 251 0.00 4.54 -6.52
CA HIS A 251 -0.20 3.43 -7.46
C HIS A 251 0.09 3.87 -8.89
N VAL A 252 0.58 2.94 -9.71
CA VAL A 252 0.80 3.12 -11.15
C VAL A 252 -0.09 2.16 -11.93
N THR A 253 -0.56 2.58 -13.09
CA THR A 253 -1.35 1.73 -13.98
C THR A 253 -0.49 0.63 -14.62
N ARG A 254 -1.07 -0.53 -14.93
CA ARG A 254 -0.38 -1.67 -15.54
C ARG A 254 0.22 -1.36 -16.90
N ASP A 255 -0.34 -0.41 -17.62
CA ASP A 255 0.24 0.05 -18.88
C ASP A 255 1.49 0.92 -18.67
N GLY A 256 1.68 1.46 -17.46
CA GLY A 256 2.78 2.31 -17.05
C GLY A 256 2.53 3.81 -17.23
N LYS A 257 1.37 4.21 -17.75
CA LYS A 257 1.18 5.56 -18.28
C LYS A 257 0.77 6.60 -17.24
N PHE A 258 0.26 6.18 -16.09
CA PHE A 258 -0.29 7.10 -15.09
C PHE A 258 0.08 6.69 -13.67
N VAL A 259 0.44 7.68 -12.86
CA VAL A 259 0.72 7.53 -11.43
C VAL A 259 -0.32 8.33 -10.64
N TYR A 260 -0.78 7.77 -9.54
CA TYR A 260 -1.81 8.35 -8.68
C TYR A 260 -1.26 8.40 -7.27
N ALA A 261 -1.46 9.52 -6.56
CA ALA A 261 -1.01 9.71 -5.18
C ALA A 261 -2.13 10.31 -4.34
N SER A 262 -2.43 9.75 -3.17
CA SER A 262 -3.42 10.32 -2.26
C SER A 262 -2.79 11.34 -1.31
N ASN A 263 -3.54 12.42 -1.02
CA ASN A 263 -3.15 13.46 -0.06
C ASN A 263 -4.21 13.50 1.05
N ARG A 264 -3.80 13.19 2.28
CA ARG A 264 -4.65 13.30 3.47
C ARG A 264 -4.63 14.74 3.98
N GLY A 265 -5.77 15.36 4.22
CA GLY A 265 -5.90 16.77 4.61
C GLY A 265 -6.18 17.73 3.44
N HIS A 266 -5.54 17.56 2.28
CA HIS A 266 -6.07 18.12 1.02
C HIS A 266 -7.22 17.25 0.47
N ASP A 267 -7.33 16.01 0.95
CA ASP A 267 -8.42 15.08 0.71
C ASP A 267 -8.70 14.84 -0.78
N SER A 268 -7.62 14.48 -1.48
CA SER A 268 -7.60 14.33 -2.94
C SER A 268 -6.73 13.17 -3.40
N ILE A 269 -6.94 12.73 -4.63
CA ILE A 269 -5.99 11.95 -5.42
C ILE A 269 -5.39 12.88 -6.48
N ALA A 270 -4.06 13.05 -6.47
CA ALA A 270 -3.31 13.67 -7.54
C ALA A 270 -3.06 12.64 -8.65
N VAL A 271 -3.28 13.02 -9.90
CA VAL A 271 -3.09 12.18 -11.09
C VAL A 271 -1.94 12.75 -11.92
N PHE A 272 -0.99 11.92 -12.29
CA PHE A 272 0.17 12.27 -13.09
C PHE A 272 0.23 11.44 -14.37
N ALA A 273 0.63 12.06 -15.49
CA ALA A 273 1.06 11.37 -16.70
C ALA A 273 2.54 11.01 -16.58
N VAL A 274 2.91 9.81 -17.02
CA VAL A 274 4.30 9.37 -17.17
C VAL A 274 4.77 9.70 -18.59
N ASN A 275 5.91 10.38 -18.71
CA ASN A 275 6.54 10.63 -19.99
C ASN A 275 7.16 9.34 -20.55
N GLU A 276 6.73 8.88 -21.73
CA GLU A 276 7.20 7.61 -22.32
C GLU A 276 8.70 7.57 -22.68
N TYR A 277 9.42 8.69 -22.61
CA TYR A 277 10.86 8.75 -22.93
C TYR A 277 11.76 8.98 -21.72
N SER A 278 11.30 9.74 -20.73
CA SER A 278 12.09 10.09 -19.54
C SER A 278 11.59 9.46 -18.24
N ASP A 279 10.38 8.89 -18.26
CA ASP A 279 9.60 8.45 -17.09
C ASP A 279 9.33 9.56 -16.05
N GLU A 280 9.59 10.82 -16.42
CA GLU A 280 9.22 11.97 -15.59
C GLU A 280 7.69 12.15 -15.57
N LEU A 281 7.20 12.57 -14.41
CA LEU A 281 5.80 12.82 -14.14
C LEU A 281 5.40 14.25 -14.47
N SER A 282 4.20 14.41 -15.02
CA SER A 282 3.51 15.70 -15.17
C SER A 282 2.12 15.63 -14.56
N LEU A 283 1.79 16.58 -13.67
CA LEU A 283 0.48 16.65 -13.04
C LEU A 283 -0.62 16.87 -14.08
N ILE A 284 -1.70 16.10 -13.98
CA ILE A 284 -2.91 16.18 -14.80
C ILE A 284 -4.02 16.90 -14.03
N GLU A 285 -4.36 16.38 -12.84
CA GLU A 285 -5.44 16.91 -12.01
C GLU A 285 -5.30 16.50 -10.54
N HIS A 286 -6.08 17.17 -9.70
CA HIS A 286 -6.40 16.75 -8.34
C HIS A 286 -7.89 16.46 -8.25
N VAL A 287 -8.25 15.27 -7.79
CA VAL A 287 -9.64 14.82 -7.67
C VAL A 287 -10.00 14.64 -6.20
N SER A 288 -11.02 15.36 -5.72
CA SER A 288 -11.55 15.22 -4.36
C SER A 288 -11.93 13.77 -4.08
N THR A 289 -11.63 13.28 -2.87
CA THR A 289 -12.03 11.95 -2.41
C THR A 289 -13.45 11.89 -1.82
N GLU A 290 -14.17 13.02 -1.82
CA GLU A 290 -15.53 13.16 -1.29
C GLU A 290 -15.68 12.67 0.16
N GLY A 291 -14.60 12.79 0.92
CA GLY A 291 -14.45 12.37 2.31
C GLY A 291 -13.07 12.74 2.82
N GLU A 292 -12.81 12.50 4.10
CA GLU A 292 -11.60 13.02 4.76
C GLU A 292 -10.56 11.92 4.99
N TRP A 293 -9.30 12.29 4.82
CA TRP A 293 -8.14 11.45 5.09
C TRP A 293 -8.06 10.20 4.21
N PRO A 294 -7.98 10.33 2.87
CA PRO A 294 -7.87 9.21 1.94
C PRO A 294 -6.56 8.43 2.13
N ARG A 295 -6.60 7.40 2.95
CA ARG A 295 -5.40 6.69 3.42
C ARG A 295 -4.88 5.66 2.43
N ASP A 296 -5.78 5.09 1.64
CA ASP A 296 -5.48 4.12 0.58
C ASP A 296 -6.52 4.25 -0.53
N PHE A 297 -6.17 3.75 -1.71
CA PHE A 297 -7.09 3.57 -2.83
C PHE A 297 -6.63 2.39 -3.68
N ALA A 298 -7.50 1.85 -4.53
CA ALA A 298 -7.14 0.75 -5.42
C ALA A 298 -7.87 0.84 -6.76
N PHE A 299 -7.18 0.43 -7.82
CA PHE A 299 -7.81 0.13 -9.10
C PHE A 299 -8.56 -1.19 -9.03
N ASP A 300 -9.69 -1.26 -9.73
CA ASP A 300 -10.31 -2.54 -10.01
C ASP A 300 -9.42 -3.39 -10.93
N PRO A 301 -9.68 -4.70 -11.06
CA PRO A 301 -8.85 -5.57 -11.89
C PRO A 301 -8.83 -5.23 -13.39
N THR A 302 -9.71 -4.37 -13.89
CA THR A 302 -9.65 -3.84 -15.26
C THR A 302 -8.90 -2.52 -15.39
N GLU A 303 -8.64 -1.82 -14.29
CA GLU A 303 -8.18 -0.41 -14.24
C GLU A 303 -9.14 0.60 -14.90
N GLY A 304 -10.41 0.21 -15.07
CA GLY A 304 -11.48 1.09 -15.52
C GLY A 304 -12.14 1.86 -14.36
N PHE A 305 -11.89 1.44 -13.11
CA PHE A 305 -12.46 2.04 -11.91
C PHE A 305 -11.40 2.18 -10.81
N LEU A 306 -11.60 3.18 -9.95
CA LEU A 306 -10.79 3.42 -8.76
C LEU A 306 -11.69 3.56 -7.54
N ILE A 307 -11.28 2.98 -6.41
CA ILE A 307 -11.95 3.13 -5.11
C ILE A 307 -11.00 3.81 -4.14
N ALA A 308 -11.40 4.95 -3.57
CA ALA A 308 -10.70 5.62 -2.48
C ALA A 308 -11.32 5.25 -1.12
N SER A 309 -10.48 5.04 -0.09
CA SER A 309 -10.92 4.84 1.29
C SER A 309 -10.59 6.04 2.17
N ASN A 310 -11.62 6.67 2.74
CA ASN A 310 -11.54 7.86 3.58
C ASN A 310 -11.63 7.47 5.04
N GLN A 311 -10.51 7.56 5.76
CA GLN A 311 -10.39 7.03 7.13
C GLN A 311 -11.33 7.76 8.11
N GLU A 312 -11.30 9.10 8.10
CA GLU A 312 -11.94 9.90 9.15
C GLU A 312 -13.45 10.01 8.94
N THR A 313 -13.90 10.08 7.69
CA THR A 313 -15.34 10.03 7.38
C THR A 313 -15.93 8.62 7.39
N GLY A 314 -15.10 7.57 7.35
CA GLY A 314 -15.58 6.19 7.32
C GLY A 314 -16.34 5.86 6.05
N THR A 315 -15.86 6.32 4.90
CA THR A 315 -16.53 6.19 3.60
C THR A 315 -15.59 5.69 2.51
N LEU A 316 -16.17 5.05 1.49
CA LEU A 316 -15.52 4.83 0.20
C LEU A 316 -16.10 5.76 -0.87
N THR A 317 -15.28 6.03 -1.88
CA THR A 317 -15.67 6.77 -3.08
C THR A 317 -15.24 6.00 -4.32
N LEU A 318 -16.15 5.86 -5.29
CA LEU A 318 -15.95 5.16 -6.55
C LEU A 318 -15.82 6.15 -7.71
N TYR A 319 -14.82 5.93 -8.55
CA TYR A 319 -14.58 6.68 -9.78
C TYR A 319 -14.55 5.75 -10.99
N GLU A 320 -14.95 6.28 -12.13
CA GLU A 320 -14.57 5.75 -13.45
C GLU A 320 -13.26 6.40 -13.87
N ARG A 321 -12.29 5.59 -14.30
CA ARG A 321 -11.02 6.05 -14.85
C ARG A 321 -11.11 6.12 -16.36
N ASN A 322 -10.69 7.24 -16.94
CA ASN A 322 -10.43 7.32 -18.37
C ASN A 322 -9.04 6.73 -18.67
N GLU A 323 -8.98 5.59 -19.35
CA GLU A 323 -7.73 4.91 -19.65
C GLU A 323 -6.75 5.73 -20.51
N SER A 324 -7.27 6.62 -21.35
CA SER A 324 -6.44 7.40 -22.30
C SER A 324 -5.87 8.67 -21.68
N THR A 325 -6.56 9.27 -20.70
CA THR A 325 -6.16 10.54 -20.08
C THR A 325 -5.74 10.39 -18.62
N GLY A 326 -6.01 9.23 -18.01
CA GLY A 326 -5.81 8.98 -16.58
C GLY A 326 -6.83 9.65 -15.67
N THR A 327 -7.69 10.53 -16.19
CA THR A 327 -8.58 11.35 -15.36
C THR A 327 -9.67 10.53 -14.69
N LEU A 328 -10.16 10.97 -13.53
CA LEU A 328 -11.19 10.28 -12.75
C LEU A 328 -12.53 11.03 -12.78
N THR A 329 -13.62 10.31 -13.02
CA THR A 329 -15.00 10.83 -12.93
C THR A 329 -15.72 10.19 -11.76
N LEU A 330 -16.24 11.00 -10.84
CA LEU A 330 -17.01 10.52 -9.69
C LEU A 330 -18.25 9.75 -10.14
N LEU A 331 -18.45 8.55 -9.58
CA LEU A 331 -19.65 7.73 -9.78
C LEU A 331 -20.50 7.64 -8.52
N GLN A 332 -19.87 7.35 -7.38
CA GLN A 332 -20.55 7.19 -6.09
C GLN A 332 -19.64 7.71 -4.98
N SER A 333 -20.23 8.40 -4.00
CA SER A 333 -19.54 8.83 -2.78
C SER A 333 -20.34 8.41 -1.54
N ASN A 334 -19.76 8.59 -0.36
CA ASN A 334 -20.40 8.33 0.92
C ASN A 334 -20.85 6.87 1.12
N ILE A 335 -20.17 5.91 0.49
CA ILE A 335 -20.44 4.49 0.69
C ILE A 335 -19.90 4.10 2.06
N PRO A 336 -20.72 3.62 3.02
CA PRO A 336 -20.23 3.38 4.38
C PRO A 336 -19.16 2.28 4.43
N ALA A 337 -18.01 2.59 5.02
CA ALA A 337 -16.93 1.65 5.31
C ALA A 337 -16.17 2.11 6.56
N PRO A 338 -16.52 1.58 7.75
CA PRO A 338 -16.04 2.14 9.01
C PRO A 338 -14.52 2.04 9.11
N GLU A 339 -13.87 3.18 9.38
CA GLU A 339 -12.43 3.26 9.62
C GLU A 339 -11.56 2.61 8.52
N ALA A 340 -12.03 2.64 7.27
CA ALA A 340 -11.36 2.01 6.12
C ALA A 340 -10.02 2.70 5.81
N VAL A 341 -8.96 1.90 5.71
CA VAL A 341 -7.58 2.39 5.51
C VAL A 341 -6.75 1.54 4.54
N CYS A 342 -7.31 0.47 4.01
CA CYS A 342 -6.69 -0.34 2.96
C CYS A 342 -7.77 -0.94 2.06
N VAL A 343 -7.57 -0.92 0.73
CA VAL A 343 -8.49 -1.54 -0.25
C VAL A 343 -7.68 -2.48 -1.14
N LYS A 344 -8.11 -3.74 -1.29
CA LYS A 344 -7.49 -4.71 -2.18
C LYS A 344 -8.54 -5.47 -2.97
N PHE A 345 -8.35 -5.62 -4.28
CA PHE A 345 -9.16 -6.51 -5.10
C PHE A 345 -8.52 -7.89 -5.19
N LEU A 346 -9.35 -8.92 -5.37
CA LEU A 346 -8.87 -10.19 -5.92
C LEU A 346 -8.26 -9.94 -7.31
N HIS A 347 -7.15 -10.60 -7.59
CA HIS A 347 -6.44 -10.51 -8.87
C HIS A 347 -7.27 -11.16 -9.97
N ARG A 348 -7.10 -10.68 -11.20
CA ARG A 348 -7.61 -11.40 -12.38
C ARG A 348 -6.62 -12.51 -12.73
N LEU A 349 -7.03 -13.76 -12.54
CA LEU A 349 -6.25 -14.91 -13.00
C LEU A 349 -6.37 -14.96 -14.53
N ASN A 350 -5.23 -15.07 -15.22
CA ASN A 350 -5.16 -15.17 -16.67
C ASN A 350 -5.53 -16.57 -17.18
#